data_AF-A0A484P393-F1
#
_entry.id   AF-A0A484P393-F1
#
_cell.length_a   1.000
_cell.length_b   1.000
_cell.length_c   1.000
_cell.angle_alpha   90.00
_cell.angle_beta   90.00
_cell.angle_gamma   90.00
#
_symmetry.space_group_name_H-M   'P 1'
#
loop_
_entity.id
_entity.type
_entity.pdbx_description
1 polymer ?
#
loop_
_entity_poly.entity_id
_entity_poly.type
_entity_poly.pdbx_seq_one_letter_code
_entity_poly.pdbx_strand_id
1 'polypeptide(L)' 'MTAPVTCVTCSNFDLRKAGKLAPHGFGACAHRQVGCLTSNSYPRSCHLHKPAAPALVDSRVRWLEKNLPSNPSTTRNA' A
#
# COMPACT_ATOMS: atom_id res chain seq x y z
N MET A 1 -9.18 -19.30 -7.79
CA MET A 1 -8.97 -18.43 -6.61
C MET A 1 -7.86 -17.44 -6.96
N THR A 2 -8.08 -16.14 -6.77
CA THR A 2 -7.05 -15.12 -7.08
C THR A 2 -5.98 -15.14 -5.99
N ALA A 3 -4.71 -15.18 -6.39
CA ALA A 3 -3.59 -15.10 -5.45
C ALA A 3 -3.67 -13.79 -4.64
N PRO A 4 -3.27 -13.79 -3.36
CA PRO A 4 -3.27 -12.58 -2.56
C PRO A 4 -2.29 -11.56 -3.14
N VAL A 5 -2.72 -10.31 -3.24
CA VAL A 5 -1.94 -9.19 -3.77
C VAL A 5 -1.83 -8.07 -2.72
N THR A 6 -0.78 -7.27 -2.83
CA THR A 6 -0.58 -6.05 -2.02
C THR A 6 -0.83 -4.81 -2.85
N CYS A 7 -1.36 -3.75 -2.25
CA CYS A 7 -1.70 -2.55 -3.02
C CYS A 7 -0.44 -1.78 -3.48
N VAL A 8 0.68 -1.89 -2.77
CA VAL A 8 1.95 -1.27 -3.17
C VAL A 8 2.42 -1.72 -4.56
N THR A 9 2.12 -2.96 -4.94
CA THR A 9 2.47 -3.54 -6.26
C THR A 9 1.46 -3.22 -7.37
N CYS A 10 0.40 -2.48 -7.07
CA CYS A 10 -0.71 -2.24 -8.00
C CYS A 10 -0.59 -0.87 -8.71
N SER A 11 -0.76 -0.83 -10.03
CA SER A 11 -0.80 0.40 -10.83
C SER A 11 -1.91 1.37 -10.39
N ASN A 12 -3.03 0.83 -9.88
CA ASN A 12 -4.21 1.61 -9.48
C ASN A 12 -4.06 2.25 -8.08
N PHE A 13 -2.98 1.96 -7.36
CA PHE A 13 -2.72 2.45 -6.02
C PHE A 13 -1.87 3.73 -6.05
N ASP A 14 -2.24 4.74 -5.26
CA ASP A 14 -1.53 6.00 -5.18
C ASP A 14 -1.39 6.48 -3.73
N LEU A 15 -0.14 6.50 -3.25
CA LEU A 15 0.21 7.00 -1.92
C LEU A 15 -0.01 8.51 -1.80
N ARG A 16 0.23 9.29 -2.86
CA ARG A 16 0.18 10.76 -2.81
C ARG A 16 -1.23 11.26 -2.49
N LYS A 17 -2.25 10.54 -2.98
CA LYS A 17 -3.66 10.84 -2.73
C LYS A 17 -4.10 10.60 -1.28
N ALA A 18 -3.32 9.90 -0.46
CA ALA A 18 -3.61 9.72 0.97
C ALA A 18 -3.14 10.90 1.85
N GLY A 19 -2.39 11.86 1.31
CA GLY A 19 -1.94 13.04 2.03
C GLY A 19 -1.22 12.68 3.34
N LYS A 20 -1.72 13.18 4.48
CA LYS A 20 -1.13 12.94 5.81
C LYS A 20 -1.14 11.48 6.24
N LEU A 21 -1.96 10.63 5.62
CA LEU A 21 -2.03 9.19 5.93
C LEU A 21 -1.08 8.35 5.06
N ALA A 22 -0.46 8.94 4.04
CA ALA A 22 0.52 8.25 3.20
C ALA A 22 1.72 7.71 4.00
N PRO A 23 2.32 8.48 4.94
CA PRO A 23 3.41 7.98 5.78
C PRO A 23 2.96 6.86 6.72
N HIS A 24 1.67 6.69 6.98
CA HIS A 24 1.14 5.57 7.76
C HIS A 24 0.82 4.34 6.90
N GLY A 25 1.20 4.38 5.62
CA GLY A 25 1.05 3.26 4.72
C GLY A 25 -0.32 3.15 4.05
N PHE A 26 -1.11 4.22 4.05
CA PHE A 26 -2.38 4.28 3.33
C PHE A 26 -2.22 4.93 1.97
N GLY A 27 -3.02 4.50 0.99
CA GLY A 27 -3.09 5.10 -0.34
C GLY A 27 -4.50 4.98 -0.93
N ALA A 28 -4.79 5.78 -1.94
CA ALA A 28 -6.06 5.71 -2.66
C ALA A 28 -6.00 4.61 -3.73
N CYS A 29 -7.13 3.97 -4.00
CA CYS A 29 -7.30 3.07 -5.14
C CYS A 29 -8.23 3.72 -6.16
N ALA A 30 -7.87 3.68 -7.45
CA ALA A 30 -8.69 4.24 -8.53
C ALA A 30 -10.09 3.62 -8.64
N HIS A 31 -10.29 2.40 -8.12
CA HIS A 31 -11.56 1.68 -8.15
C HIS A 31 -12.35 1.76 -6.82
N ARG A 32 -11.90 2.57 -5.86
CA ARG A 32 -12.65 2.83 -4.63
C ARG A 32 -13.22 4.24 -4.64
N GLN A 33 -14.27 4.42 -3.83
CA GLN A 33 -14.87 5.73 -3.61
C GLN A 33 -13.81 6.74 -3.13
N VAL A 34 -13.95 7.98 -3.60
CA VAL A 34 -13.12 9.10 -3.18
C VAL A 34 -13.16 9.22 -1.64
N GLY A 35 -11.99 9.34 -1.01
CA GLY A 35 -11.85 9.38 0.44
C GLY A 35 -11.66 8.00 1.10
N CYS A 36 -11.93 6.88 0.41
CA CYS A 36 -11.61 5.55 0.91
C CYS A 36 -10.16 5.17 0.63
N LEU A 37 -9.36 5.10 1.69
CA LEU A 37 -7.97 4.66 1.61
C LEU A 37 -7.84 3.15 1.85
N THR A 38 -6.76 2.56 1.33
CA THR A 38 -6.40 1.16 1.52
C THR A 38 -4.98 1.04 2.04
N SER A 39 -4.72 0.00 2.83
CA SER A 39 -3.36 -0.35 3.25
C SER A 39 -2.51 -0.76 2.05
N ASN A 40 -1.26 -0.32 2.03
CA ASN A 40 -0.29 -0.68 1.01
C ASN A 40 0.18 -2.16 1.11
N SER A 41 0.28 -2.69 2.33
CA SER A 41 0.97 -3.94 2.65
C SER A 41 0.04 -5.07 3.03
N TYR A 42 -1.20 -4.77 3.43
CA TYR A 42 -2.17 -5.80 3.79
C TYR A 42 -2.52 -6.67 2.57
N PRO A 43 -2.25 -7.99 2.59
CA PRO A 43 -2.57 -8.89 1.49
C PRO A 43 -4.09 -9.00 1.31
N ARG A 44 -4.56 -8.93 0.07
CA ARG A 44 -5.99 -9.01 -0.24
C ARG A 44 -6.24 -9.73 -1.55
N SER A 45 -7.40 -10.37 -1.67
CA SER A 45 -7.90 -10.83 -2.96
C SER A 45 -8.52 -9.65 -3.71
N CYS A 46 -8.01 -9.33 -4.91
CA CYS A 46 -8.49 -8.22 -5.72
C CYS A 46 -8.50 -8.61 -7.21
N HIS A 47 -9.69 -8.65 -7.81
CA HIS A 47 -9.86 -8.97 -9.23
C HIS A 47 -9.49 -7.81 -10.17
N LEU A 48 -9.40 -6.58 -9.65
CA LEU A 48 -8.98 -5.37 -10.37
C LEU A 48 -7.50 -5.03 -10.14
N HIS A 49 -6.72 -5.98 -9.61
CA HIS A 49 -5.29 -5.77 -9.45
C HIS A 49 -4.64 -5.69 -10.83
N LYS A 50 -3.89 -4.61 -11.04
CA LYS A 50 -3.06 -4.42 -12.22
C LYS A 50 -1.63 -4.28 -11.74
N PRO A 51 -0.71 -5.20 -12.07
CA PRO A 51 0.69 -5.06 -11.71
C PRO A 51 1.24 -3.69 -12.13
N ALA A 52 1.98 -3.05 -11.23
CA ALA A 52 2.76 -1.86 -11.53
C ALA A 52 4.11 -2.23 -12.15
N ALA A 53 4.71 -1.28 -12.88
CA ALA A 53 6.08 -1.43 -13.35
C ALA A 53 7.03 -1.62 -12.16
N PRO A 54 8.06 -2.48 -12.25
CA PRO A 54 8.97 -2.75 -11.15
C PRO A 54 9.58 -1.49 -10.54
N ALA A 55 10.06 -0.56 -11.39
CA ALA A 55 10.62 0.71 -10.95
C ALA A 55 9.66 1.57 -10.11
N LEU A 56 8.35 1.51 -10.40
CA LEU A 56 7.33 2.21 -9.63
C LEU A 56 7.07 1.54 -8.27
N VAL A 57 7.08 0.20 -8.25
CA VAL A 57 6.98 -0.56 -7.00
C VAL A 57 8.17 -0.23 -6.10
N ASP A 58 9.39 -0.31 -6.63
CA ASP A 58 10.62 -0.01 -5.88
C ASP A 58 10.62 1.41 -5.33
N SER A 59 10.20 2.39 -6.13
CA SER A 59 10.07 3.78 -5.69
C SER A 59 9.10 3.94 -4.51
N ARG A 60 7.95 3.25 -4.56
CA ARG A 60 6.95 3.29 -3.48
C ARG A 60 7.47 2.59 -2.22
N VAL A 61 8.10 1.43 -2.37
CA VAL A 61 8.66 0.66 -1.26
C VAL A 61 9.74 1.48 -0.56
N ARG A 62 10.71 2.05 -1.29
CA ARG A 62 11.76 2.91 -0.72
C ARG A 62 11.18 4.15 -0.03
N TRP A 63 10.14 4.75 -0.61
CA TRP A 63 9.47 5.88 0.03
C TRP A 63 8.79 5.45 1.34
N LEU A 64 8.10 4.30 1.34
CA LEU A 64 7.46 3.75 2.53
C LEU A 64 8.49 3.38 3.60
N GLU A 65 9.60 2.73 3.27
CA GLU A 65 10.68 2.42 4.22
C GLU A 65 11.24 3.67 4.91
N LYS A 66 11.34 4.78 4.17
CA LYS A 66 11.81 6.06 4.71
C LYS A 66 10.79 6.77 5.60
N ASN A 67 9.49 6.61 5.33
CA ASN A 67 8.43 7.44 5.91
C ASN A 67 7.49 6.70 6.86
N LEU A 68 7.42 5.38 6.78
CA LEU A 68 6.65 4.57 7.72
C LEU A 68 7.22 4.80 9.12
N PRO A 69 6.37 5.12 10.12
CA PRO A 69 6.84 5.11 11.49
C PRO A 69 7.41 3.72 11.74
N SER A 70 8.70 3.65 12.10
CA SER A 70 9.31 2.42 12.60
C SER A 70 8.45 1.95 13.75
N ASN A 71 7.64 0.93 13.53
CA ASN A 71 6.75 0.42 14.56
C ASN A 71 7.62 -0.36 15.55
N PRO A 72 7.83 0.09 16.81
CA PRO A 72 8.54 -0.73 17.79
C PRO A 72 7.72 -1.95 18.25
N SER A 73 6.52 -2.20 17.70
CA SER A 73 5.63 -3.29 18.13
C SER A 73 5.92 -4.65 17.49
N THR A 74 7.19 -5.09 17.47
CA THR A 74 7.55 -6.52 17.31
C THR A 74 8.18 -7.08 18.59
N THR A 75 7.59 -6.74 19.73
CA THR A 75 7.79 -7.48 20.99
C THR A 75 6.44 -7.65 21.67
N ARG A 76 5.59 -8.52 21.13
CA ARG A 76 4.63 -9.25 21.97
C ARG A 76 5.29 -10.57 22.32
N ASN A 77 6.11 -10.53 23.38
CA ASN A 77 6.36 -11.73 24.17
C ASN A 77 5.01 -12.12 24.79
N ALA A 78 4.56 -13.34 24.49
CA ALA A 78 3.65 -14.12 25.31
C ALA A 78 4.08 -15.57 25.19
#